data_AF-A0A7K2X4M8-F1
#
_entry.id   AF-A0A7K2X4M8-F1
#
_cell.length_a   1.000
_cell.length_b   1.000
_cell.length_c   1.000
_cell.angle_alpha   90.00
_cell.angle_beta   90.00
_cell.angle_gamma   90.00
#
_symmetry.space_group_name_H-M   'P 1'
#
loop_
_entity.id
_entity.type
_entity.pdbx_description
1 polymer ?
#
loop_
_entity_poly.entity_id
_entity_poly.type
_entity_poly.pdbx_seq_one_letter_code
_entity_poly.pdbx_strand_id
1 'polypeptide(L)'
;MTPHELWTALPQDVRERVDALVVRRRQIMAVKEMRESGVAPRPGLRDCVDLVAARMEILADRLVPLPSQDVDALAGQAAALPGPPVALELAWDGDTQGWILVLGAVLPGSSGRPHALAQWQETVWTEPLATARALADRLGVPLRGPGDDGPPRVRAE
;
A
#
# COMPACT_ATOMS: atom_id res chain seq x y z
N MET A 1 18.02 6.21 17.01
CA MET A 1 18.86 4.99 17.02
C MET A 1 18.92 4.49 15.58
N THR A 2 20.08 4.08 15.07
CA THR A 2 20.17 3.56 13.70
C THR A 2 19.42 2.22 13.57
N PRO A 3 19.01 1.81 12.36
CA PRO A 3 18.40 0.49 12.14
C PRO A 3 19.23 -0.67 12.71
N HIS A 4 20.56 -0.64 12.54
CA HIS A 4 21.44 -1.70 13.02
C HIS A 4 21.49 -1.78 14.55
N GLU A 5 21.59 -0.63 15.23
CA GLU A 5 21.58 -0.57 16.70
C GLU A 5 20.25 -1.07 17.26
N LEU A 6 19.12 -0.62 16.67
CA LEU A 6 17.80 -1.07 17.10
C LEU A 6 17.64 -2.56 16.89
N TRP A 7 18.02 -3.08 15.73
CA TRP A 7 17.96 -4.52 15.45
C TRP A 7 18.76 -5.34 16.45
N THR A 8 19.95 -4.89 16.84
CA THR A 8 20.81 -5.59 17.79
C THR A 8 20.28 -5.54 19.22
N ALA A 9 19.57 -4.46 19.58
CA ALA A 9 18.95 -4.30 20.90
C ALA A 9 17.69 -5.17 21.10
N LEU A 10 17.02 -5.57 20.02
CA LEU A 10 15.80 -6.39 20.11
C LEU A 10 16.13 -7.82 20.56
N PRO A 11 15.32 -8.40 21.48
CA PRO A 11 15.36 -9.83 21.79
C PRO A 11 15.22 -10.70 20.54
N GLN A 12 15.84 -11.89 20.56
CA GLN A 12 15.84 -12.81 19.42
C GLN A 12 14.44 -13.17 18.94
N ASP A 13 13.53 -13.48 19.86
CA ASP A 13 12.15 -13.83 19.57
C ASP A 13 11.37 -12.66 18.94
N VAL A 14 11.67 -11.42 19.35
CA VAL A 14 11.10 -10.21 18.76
C VAL A 14 11.63 -10.03 17.33
N ARG A 15 12.93 -10.23 17.09
CA ARG A 15 13.52 -10.15 15.75
C ARG A 15 12.83 -11.11 14.77
N GLU A 16 12.60 -12.35 15.20
CA GLU A 16 11.92 -13.36 14.40
C GLU A 16 10.46 -12.97 14.09
N ARG A 17 9.72 -12.44 15.07
CA ARG A 17 8.36 -11.91 14.86
C ARG A 17 8.34 -10.73 13.91
N VAL A 18 9.28 -9.79 14.06
CA VAL A 18 9.42 -8.61 13.19
C VAL A 18 9.68 -9.05 11.75
N ASP A 19 10.66 -9.92 11.51
CA ASP A 19 10.94 -10.44 10.16
C ASP A 19 9.73 -11.16 9.56
N ALA A 20 9.02 -11.96 10.37
CA ALA A 20 7.81 -12.66 9.92
C ALA A 20 6.66 -11.70 9.53
N LEU A 21 6.59 -10.53 10.16
CA LEU A 21 5.63 -9.47 9.82
C LEU A 21 6.10 -8.67 8.60
N VAL A 22 7.39 -8.38 8.50
CA VAL A 22 8.01 -7.70 7.34
C VAL A 22 7.81 -8.52 6.07
N VAL A 23 8.09 -9.83 6.11
CA VAL A 23 7.86 -10.76 5.00
C VAL A 23 6.41 -10.69 4.50
N ARG A 24 5.44 -10.57 5.42
CA ARG A 24 4.01 -10.46 5.09
C ARG A 24 3.56 -9.01 4.79
N ARG A 25 4.49 -8.07 4.68
CA ARG A 25 4.25 -6.62 4.47
C ARG A 25 3.34 -5.98 5.53
N ARG A 26 3.33 -6.52 6.77
CA ARG A 26 2.54 -6.02 7.90
C ARG A 26 3.32 -4.99 8.73
N GLN A 27 3.74 -3.90 8.07
CA GLN A 27 4.67 -2.91 8.64
C GLN A 27 4.21 -2.31 9.98
N ILE A 28 2.94 -1.91 10.09
CA ILE A 28 2.38 -1.34 11.33
C ILE A 28 2.49 -2.32 12.50
N MET A 29 2.29 -3.62 12.24
CA MET A 29 2.41 -4.65 13.27
C MET A 29 3.89 -4.89 13.63
N ALA A 30 4.80 -4.85 12.66
CA ALA A 30 6.24 -4.94 12.95
C ALA A 30 6.70 -3.77 13.84
N VAL A 31 6.25 -2.55 13.54
CA VAL A 31 6.51 -1.35 14.37
C VAL A 31 5.94 -1.55 15.78
N LYS A 32 4.71 -2.05 15.89
CA LYS A 32 4.09 -2.34 17.19
C LYS A 32 4.94 -3.31 18.02
N GLU A 33 5.34 -4.45 17.43
CA GLU A 33 6.19 -5.46 18.09
C GLU A 33 7.50 -4.86 18.60
N MET A 34 8.19 -4.04 17.80
CA MET A 34 9.42 -3.38 18.23
C MET A 34 9.19 -2.40 19.39
N ARG A 35 8.09 -1.65 19.35
CA ARG A 35 7.74 -0.68 20.41
C ARG A 35 7.23 -1.34 21.69
N GLU A 36 6.83 -2.60 21.65
CA GLU A 36 6.35 -3.39 22.80
C GLU A 36 7.37 -4.46 23.24
N SER A 37 8.57 -4.45 22.65
CA SER A 37 9.66 -5.41 22.89
C SER A 37 10.31 -5.38 24.28
N GLY A 38 10.02 -4.36 25.09
CA GLY A 38 10.67 -4.14 26.38
C GLY A 38 12.07 -3.48 26.30
N VAL A 39 12.56 -3.15 25.10
CA VAL A 39 13.80 -2.37 24.93
C VAL A 39 13.65 -0.99 25.59
N ALA A 40 14.65 -0.60 26.39
CA ALA A 40 14.72 0.67 27.10
C ALA A 40 15.92 1.50 26.61
N PRO A 41 15.73 2.78 26.21
CA PRO A 41 14.46 3.48 26.11
C PRO A 41 13.56 2.88 25.03
N ARG A 42 12.23 3.09 25.17
CA ARG A 42 11.26 2.60 24.20
C ARG A 42 11.64 3.09 22.79
N PRO A 43 11.74 2.22 21.77
CA PRO A 43 12.11 2.63 20.43
C PRO A 43 11.21 3.74 19.87
N GLY A 44 11.85 4.72 19.23
CA GLY A 44 11.15 5.81 18.56
C GLY A 44 10.36 5.30 17.35
N LEU A 45 9.23 5.96 17.04
CA LEU A 45 8.41 5.57 15.88
C LEU A 45 9.22 5.64 14.58
N ARG A 46 10.01 6.71 14.40
CA ARG A 46 10.85 6.90 13.22
C ARG A 46 11.91 5.79 13.10
N ASP A 47 12.64 5.51 14.18
CA ASP A 47 13.64 4.43 14.23
C ASP A 47 13.02 3.07 13.84
N CYS A 48 11.80 2.80 14.29
CA CYS A 48 11.08 1.56 13.93
C CYS A 48 10.71 1.52 12.44
N VAL A 49 10.23 2.63 11.88
CA VAL A 49 9.90 2.72 10.45
C VAL A 49 11.16 2.54 9.59
N ASP A 50 12.27 3.19 9.96
CA ASP A 50 13.54 3.08 9.26
C ASP A 50 14.10 1.65 9.33
N LEU A 51 13.95 0.97 10.47
CA LEU A 51 14.30 -0.45 10.58
C LEU A 51 13.40 -1.35 9.72
N VAL A 52 12.09 -1.13 9.65
CA VAL A 52 11.21 -1.90 8.75
C VAL A 52 11.66 -1.74 7.30
N ALA A 53 11.98 -0.52 6.86
CA ALA A 53 12.48 -0.28 5.50
C ALA A 53 13.77 -1.07 5.24
N ALA A 54 14.76 -0.98 6.14
CA ALA A 54 16.00 -1.74 6.02
C ALA A 54 15.78 -3.26 6.01
N ARG A 55 14.84 -3.78 6.82
CA ARG A 55 14.49 -5.21 6.82
C ARG A 55 13.80 -5.64 5.53
N MET A 56 12.95 -4.79 4.94
CA MET A 56 12.32 -5.08 3.64
C MET A 56 13.34 -5.21 2.52
N GLU A 57 14.38 -4.37 2.51
CA GLU A 57 15.49 -4.47 1.55
C GLU A 57 16.27 -5.77 1.75
N ILE A 58 16.61 -6.11 3.00
CA ILE A 58 17.36 -7.33 3.33
C ILE A 58 16.57 -8.60 2.99
N LEU A 59 15.25 -8.57 3.13
CA LEU A 59 14.36 -9.72 2.93
C LEU A 59 13.63 -9.68 1.58
N ALA A 60 14.10 -8.87 0.62
CA ALA A 60 13.39 -8.58 -0.62
C ALA A 60 12.97 -9.84 -1.41
N ASP A 61 13.83 -10.86 -1.43
CA ASP A 61 13.62 -12.15 -2.09
C ASP A 61 12.58 -13.05 -1.39
N ARG A 62 12.27 -12.74 -0.12
CA ARG A 62 11.35 -13.51 0.72
C ARG A 62 10.02 -12.81 0.94
N LEU A 63 9.88 -11.56 0.51
CA LEU A 63 8.64 -10.82 0.67
C LEU A 63 7.51 -11.55 -0.04
N VAL A 64 6.36 -11.64 0.63
CA VAL A 64 5.12 -12.07 -0.01
C VAL A 64 4.88 -11.15 -1.21
N PRO A 65 4.73 -11.68 -2.43
CA PRO A 65 4.46 -10.89 -3.62
C PRO A 65 3.23 -10.02 -3.41
N LEU A 66 3.28 -8.79 -3.92
CA LEU A 66 2.06 -8.01 -4.03
C LEU A 66 1.09 -8.72 -4.99
N PRO A 67 -0.23 -8.65 -4.76
CA PRO A 67 -1.20 -9.14 -5.73
C PRO A 67 -0.92 -8.54 -7.11
N SER A 68 -1.11 -9.33 -8.17
CA SER A 68 -1.03 -8.79 -9.51
C SER A 68 -2.05 -7.67 -9.68
N GLN A 69 -1.64 -6.60 -10.33
CA GLN A 69 -2.47 -5.44 -10.63
C GLN A 69 -2.74 -5.34 -12.14
N ASP A 70 -2.59 -6.45 -12.87
CA ASP A 70 -3.02 -6.54 -14.26
C ASP A 70 -4.56 -6.56 -14.39
N VAL A 71 -5.06 -6.33 -15.60
CA VAL A 71 -6.50 -6.19 -15.87
C VAL A 71 -7.28 -7.47 -15.51
N ASP A 72 -6.70 -8.65 -15.71
CA ASP A 72 -7.37 -9.93 -15.38
C ASP A 72 -7.53 -10.11 -13.87
N ALA A 73 -6.45 -9.87 -13.12
CA ALA A 73 -6.45 -9.95 -11.66
C ALA A 73 -7.44 -8.93 -11.05
N LEU A 74 -7.43 -7.69 -11.54
CA LEU A 74 -8.35 -6.65 -11.06
C LEU A 74 -9.81 -6.96 -11.42
N ALA A 75 -10.08 -7.54 -12.60
CA ALA A 75 -11.42 -7.98 -12.96
C ALA A 75 -11.90 -9.12 -12.04
N GLY A 76 -11.01 -10.06 -11.68
CA GLY A 76 -11.30 -11.10 -10.69
C GLY A 76 -11.63 -10.53 -9.31
N GLN A 77 -10.87 -9.53 -8.85
CA GLN A 77 -11.16 -8.84 -7.59
C GLN A 77 -12.50 -8.09 -7.63
N ALA A 78 -12.80 -7.39 -8.74
CA ALA A 78 -14.08 -6.70 -8.92
C ALA A 78 -15.27 -7.68 -8.91
N ALA A 79 -15.10 -8.87 -9.49
CA ALA A 79 -16.13 -9.92 -9.49
C ALA A 79 -16.37 -10.54 -8.10
N ALA A 80 -15.39 -10.47 -7.20
CA ALA A 80 -15.49 -10.95 -5.82
C ALA A 80 -16.16 -9.94 -4.86
N LEU A 81 -16.51 -8.74 -5.34
CA LEU A 81 -17.19 -7.72 -4.55
C LEU A 81 -18.65 -8.13 -4.25
N PRO A 82 -19.28 -7.57 -3.20
CA PRO A 82 -20.67 -7.87 -2.84
C PRO A 82 -21.71 -7.57 -3.92
N GLY A 83 -21.35 -6.83 -4.96
CA GLY A 83 -22.17 -6.56 -6.13
C GLY A 83 -21.34 -5.99 -7.29
N PRO A 84 -21.91 -5.90 -8.50
CA PRO A 84 -21.21 -5.36 -9.65
C PRO A 84 -20.92 -3.85 -9.44
N PRO A 85 -19.70 -3.39 -9.75
CA PRO A 85 -19.40 -1.96 -9.73
C PRO A 85 -20.28 -1.17 -10.73
N VAL A 86 -20.59 0.08 -10.38
CA VAL A 86 -21.29 1.04 -11.28
C VAL A 86 -20.34 2.07 -11.89
N ALA A 87 -19.14 2.19 -11.32
CA ALA A 87 -18.06 3.01 -11.82
C ALA A 87 -16.74 2.52 -11.21
N LEU A 88 -15.64 2.86 -11.87
CA LEU A 88 -14.32 2.85 -11.26
C LEU A 88 -13.91 4.29 -10.95
N GLU A 89 -13.17 4.45 -9.87
CA GLU A 89 -12.61 5.73 -9.46
C GLU A 89 -11.11 5.57 -9.27
N LEU A 90 -10.33 6.34 -10.02
CA LEU A 90 -8.89 6.46 -9.85
C LEU A 90 -8.61 7.82 -9.21
N ALA A 91 -7.90 7.84 -8.09
CA ALA A 91 -7.69 9.05 -7.32
C ALA A 91 -6.30 9.09 -6.70
N TRP A 92 -5.76 10.31 -6.58
CA TRP A 92 -4.56 10.55 -5.78
C TRP A 92 -4.92 10.56 -4.30
N ASP A 93 -4.24 9.73 -3.52
CA ASP A 93 -4.25 9.70 -2.06
C ASP A 93 -2.85 10.04 -1.56
N GLY A 94 -2.74 10.84 -0.51
CA GLY A 94 -1.45 11.32 0.00
C GLY A 94 -1.24 10.86 1.43
N ASP A 95 -0.06 10.31 1.71
CA ASP A 95 0.34 9.98 3.07
C ASP A 95 1.73 10.52 3.40
N THR A 96 2.27 10.14 4.55
CA THR A 96 3.62 10.55 4.98
C THR A 96 4.75 9.97 4.11
N GLN A 97 4.44 9.06 3.20
CA GLN A 97 5.38 8.42 2.27
C GLN A 97 5.23 8.94 0.84
N GLY A 98 4.26 9.82 0.57
CA GLY A 98 4.11 10.51 -0.71
C GLY A 98 2.74 10.31 -1.33
N TRP A 99 2.69 10.44 -2.66
CA TRP A 99 1.46 10.27 -3.42
C TRP A 99 1.28 8.81 -3.83
N ILE A 100 0.08 8.30 -3.56
CA ILE A 100 -0.41 6.98 -3.90
C ILE A 100 -1.53 7.18 -4.92
N LEU A 101 -1.47 6.47 -6.03
CA LEU A 101 -2.59 6.39 -6.95
C LEU A 101 -3.45 5.20 -6.54
N VAL A 102 -4.73 5.42 -6.25
CA VAL A 102 -5.64 4.40 -5.75
C VAL A 102 -6.77 4.18 -6.75
N LEU A 103 -6.96 2.94 -7.21
CA LEU A 103 -8.10 2.52 -7.99
C LEU A 103 -9.12 1.85 -7.08
N GLY A 104 -10.35 2.33 -7.10
CA GLY A 104 -11.45 1.74 -6.34
C GLY A 104 -12.70 1.50 -7.18
N ALA A 105 -13.50 0.53 -6.76
CA ALA A 105 -14.80 0.20 -7.32
C ALA A 105 -15.93 0.87 -6.53
N VAL A 106 -16.77 1.62 -7.22
CA VAL A 106 -18.00 2.23 -6.66
C VAL A 106 -19.13 1.22 -6.80
N LEU A 107 -19.82 0.90 -5.71
CA LEU A 107 -20.95 -0.03 -5.72
C LEU A 107 -22.30 0.72 -5.76
N PRO A 108 -23.37 0.08 -6.26
CA PRO A 108 -24.71 0.68 -6.22
C PRO A 108 -25.11 1.03 -4.79
N GLY A 109 -25.64 2.23 -4.58
CA GLY A 109 -26.13 2.68 -3.26
C GLY A 109 -25.04 2.98 -2.23
N SER A 110 -23.74 2.88 -2.57
CA SER A 110 -22.67 3.28 -1.67
C SER A 110 -22.46 4.80 -1.73
N SER A 111 -22.64 5.48 -0.60
CA SER A 111 -22.22 6.88 -0.40
C SER A 111 -20.82 7.00 0.22
N GLY A 112 -20.18 5.87 0.53
CA GLY A 112 -18.88 5.79 1.17
C GLY A 112 -17.70 5.74 0.19
N ARG A 113 -16.50 5.50 0.74
CA ARG A 113 -15.26 5.35 -0.03
C ARG A 113 -15.39 4.17 -1.01
N PRO A 114 -14.89 4.29 -2.25
CA PRO A 114 -14.80 3.16 -3.18
C PRO A 114 -14.05 1.97 -2.57
N HIS A 115 -14.41 0.75 -2.96
CA HIS A 115 -13.72 -0.47 -2.53
C HIS A 115 -12.38 -0.54 -3.24
N ALA A 116 -11.27 -0.47 -2.49
CA ALA A 116 -9.93 -0.47 -3.07
C ALA A 116 -9.67 -1.77 -3.86
N LEU A 117 -9.26 -1.62 -5.11
CA LEU A 117 -8.82 -2.71 -5.98
C LEU A 117 -7.29 -2.72 -6.10
N ALA A 118 -6.69 -1.54 -6.30
CA ALA A 118 -5.26 -1.41 -6.46
C ALA A 118 -4.72 -0.08 -5.92
N GLN A 119 -3.44 -0.10 -5.58
CA GLN A 119 -2.68 1.06 -5.16
C GLN A 119 -1.30 1.02 -5.81
N TRP A 120 -0.85 2.16 -6.33
CA TRP A 120 0.48 2.32 -6.90
C TRP A 120 1.21 3.46 -6.21
N GLN A 121 2.46 3.20 -5.84
CA GLN A 121 3.39 4.19 -5.29
C GLN A 121 4.63 4.23 -6.19
N GLU A 122 5.26 5.39 -6.29
CA GLU A 122 6.55 5.57 -6.99
C GLU A 122 6.57 5.08 -8.45
N THR A 123 5.42 5.07 -9.13
CA THR A 123 5.29 4.63 -10.52
C THR A 123 4.98 5.78 -11.48
N VAL A 124 5.27 5.58 -12.76
CA VAL A 124 4.79 6.45 -13.83
C VAL A 124 3.28 6.25 -13.97
N TRP A 125 2.52 7.23 -13.50
CA TRP A 125 1.05 7.16 -13.34
C TRP A 125 0.26 6.85 -14.62
N THR A 126 0.87 7.03 -15.80
CA THR A 126 0.24 6.68 -17.09
C THR A 126 -0.01 5.19 -17.25
N GLU A 127 0.82 4.32 -16.66
CA GLU A 127 0.62 2.86 -16.69
C GLU A 127 -0.58 2.41 -15.85
N PRO A 128 -0.73 2.83 -14.57
CA PRO A 128 -1.96 2.66 -13.82
C PRO A 128 -3.20 3.23 -14.49
N LEU A 129 -3.12 4.41 -15.12
CA LEU A 129 -4.25 4.99 -15.85
C LEU A 129 -4.67 4.11 -17.04
N ALA A 130 -3.71 3.63 -17.83
CA ALA A 130 -4.00 2.71 -18.94
C ALA A 130 -4.65 1.41 -18.45
N THR A 131 -4.15 0.87 -17.33
CA THR A 131 -4.70 -0.33 -16.68
C THR A 131 -6.14 -0.09 -16.20
N ALA A 132 -6.38 1.04 -15.53
CA ALA A 132 -7.71 1.41 -15.06
C ALA A 132 -8.71 1.61 -16.21
N ARG A 133 -8.27 2.21 -17.33
CA ARG A 133 -9.10 2.39 -18.53
C ARG A 133 -9.46 1.05 -19.16
N ALA A 134 -8.48 0.16 -19.35
CA ALA A 134 -8.73 -1.18 -19.88
C ALA A 134 -9.65 -2.01 -18.97
N LEU A 135 -9.54 -1.86 -17.65
CA LEU A 135 -10.47 -2.51 -16.71
C LEU A 135 -11.88 -1.93 -16.82
N ALA A 136 -12.02 -0.61 -16.91
CA ALA A 136 -13.31 0.06 -17.07
C ALA A 136 -14.03 -0.43 -18.33
N ASP A 137 -13.30 -0.49 -19.46
CA ASP A 137 -13.82 -1.01 -20.73
C ASP A 137 -14.28 -2.47 -20.60
N ARG A 138 -13.48 -3.32 -19.93
CA ARG A 138 -13.82 -4.72 -19.68
C ARG A 138 -15.07 -4.90 -18.82
N LEU A 139 -15.23 -4.06 -17.80
CA LEU A 139 -16.38 -4.12 -16.89
C LEU A 139 -17.62 -3.41 -17.47
N GLY A 140 -17.46 -2.63 -18.56
CA GLY A 140 -18.53 -1.85 -19.16
C GLY A 140 -19.01 -0.71 -18.26
N VAL A 141 -18.13 -0.15 -17.43
CA VAL A 141 -18.45 0.92 -16.46
C VAL A 141 -17.61 2.17 -16.72
N PRO A 142 -18.10 3.38 -16.38
CA PRO A 142 -17.30 4.58 -16.51
C PRO A 142 -16.12 4.59 -15.53
N LEU A 143 -14.98 5.13 -15.99
CA LEU A 143 -13.86 5.52 -15.15
C LEU A 143 -13.98 7.00 -14.77
N ARG A 144 -13.83 7.31 -13.48
CA ARG A 144 -13.79 8.67 -12.94
C ARG A 144 -12.41 8.96 -12.39
N GLY A 145 -11.88 10.15 -12.72
CA GLY A 145 -10.61 10.63 -12.18
C GLY A 145 -9.39 9.74 -12.51
N PRO A 146 -8.20 10.15 -12.06
CA PRO A 146 -7.84 11.56 -11.88
C PRO A 146 -7.88 12.19 -13.28
N GLY A 147 -7.95 13.53 -13.40
CA GLY A 147 -7.76 14.14 -14.73
C GLY A 147 -6.42 13.69 -15.36
N ASP A 148 -6.19 14.02 -16.63
CA ASP A 148 -4.88 13.79 -17.27
C ASP A 148 -3.73 14.62 -16.63
N ASP A 149 -4.06 15.42 -15.61
CA ASP A 149 -3.10 16.07 -14.73
C ASP A 149 -2.49 15.03 -13.78
N GLY A 150 -1.16 14.96 -13.76
CA GLY A 150 -0.39 14.10 -12.86
C GLY A 150 -0.65 14.38 -11.36
N PRO A 151 0.21 13.90 -10.43
CA PRO A 151 -0.03 14.09 -9.00
C PRO A 151 -0.21 15.58 -8.66
N PRO A 152 -1.12 15.92 -7.72
CA PRO A 152 -1.29 17.30 -7.30
C PRO A 152 0.06 17.90 -6.92
N ARG A 153 0.38 19.07 -7.47
CA ARG A 153 1.59 19.79 -7.06
C ARG A 153 1.43 20.12 -5.58
N VAL A 154 2.34 19.61 -4.75
CA VAL A 154 2.46 20.09 -3.37
C VAL A 154 2.81 21.58 -3.48
N ARG A 155 1.95 22.46 -2.96
CA ARG A 155 2.32 23.88 -2.85
C ARG A 155 3.54 23.91 -1.93
N ALA A 156 4.65 24.42 -2.42
CA ALA A 156 5.76 24.79 -1.55
C ALA A 156 5.27 25.94 -0.68
N GLU A 157 5.08 25.67 0.62
CA GLU A 157 4.99 26.70 1.65
C GLU A 157 6.39 27.06 2.14
#